data_AF-A0A1G9BA31-F1
#
_entry.id   AF-A0A1G9BA31-F1
#
_cell.length_a   1.000
_cell.length_b   1.000
_cell.length_c   1.000
_cell.angle_alpha   90.00
_cell.angle_beta   90.00
_cell.angle_gamma   90.00
#
_symmetry.space_group_name_H-M   'P 1'
#
loop_
_entity.id
_entity.type
_entity.pdbx_description
1 polymer ?
#
loop_
_entity_poly.entity_id
_entity_poly.type
_entity_poly.pdbx_seq_one_letter_code
_entity_poly.pdbx_strand_id
1 'polypeptide(L)'
;MAEAYTKPHLGMHEQVQLLSTRGLIIADSEYAQHLLRTVGYYRLSGYWYPYRQPDPNGVGRMDDFVPGTRLDQVVGLYDFDRRLRLHLLDALERIEIAVRVQVGHVLGRRDPFAHLDPTNLDARFDNSTGDKPSRYQEWIRRTLDA
;
A
#
# COMPACT_ATOMS: atom_id res chain seq x y z
N MET A 1 4.62 -29.92 -4.79
CA MET A 1 5.94 -29.27 -4.67
C MET A 1 5.81 -27.90 -5.31
N ALA A 2 6.22 -26.82 -4.65
CA ALA A 2 6.16 -25.49 -5.26
C ALA A 2 7.10 -25.44 -6.47
N GLU A 3 6.63 -24.93 -7.61
CA GLU A 3 7.48 -24.71 -8.78
C GLU A 3 8.67 -23.81 -8.40
N ALA A 4 9.88 -24.19 -8.84
CA ALA A 4 11.08 -23.40 -8.57
C ALA A 4 11.02 -22.08 -9.35
N TYR A 5 11.26 -20.97 -8.67
CA TYR A 5 11.32 -19.65 -9.30
C TYR A 5 12.56 -19.56 -10.22
N THR A 6 12.35 -19.41 -11.52
CA THR A 6 13.41 -19.49 -12.54
C THR A 6 13.95 -18.15 -13.03
N LYS A 7 13.38 -17.02 -12.59
CA LYS A 7 13.85 -15.72 -13.08
C LYS A 7 15.23 -15.39 -12.48
N PRO A 8 16.23 -15.05 -13.32
CA PRO A 8 17.56 -14.72 -12.84
C PRO A 8 17.53 -13.44 -12.01
N HIS A 9 18.38 -13.39 -10.99
CA HIS A 9 18.66 -12.14 -10.29
C HIS A 9 19.42 -11.20 -11.23
N LEU A 10 18.92 -9.97 -11.40
CA LEU A 10 19.56 -8.93 -12.19
C LEU A 10 20.17 -7.86 -11.29
N GLY A 11 21.45 -7.53 -11.51
CA GLY A 11 22.10 -6.36 -10.93
C GLY A 11 21.54 -5.04 -11.47
N MET A 12 21.88 -3.93 -10.82
CA MET A 12 21.32 -2.61 -11.17
C MET A 12 21.57 -2.23 -12.63
N HIS A 13 22.79 -2.47 -13.13
CA HIS A 13 23.12 -2.23 -14.52
C HIS A 13 22.26 -3.07 -15.47
N GLU A 14 22.11 -4.38 -15.20
CA GLU A 14 21.31 -5.29 -16.01
C GLU A 14 19.82 -4.93 -15.99
N GLN A 15 19.31 -4.45 -14.85
CA GLN A 15 17.95 -3.92 -14.75
C GLN A 15 17.76 -2.67 -15.62
N VAL A 16 18.72 -1.74 -15.65
CA VAL A 16 18.67 -0.57 -16.55
C VAL A 16 18.69 -1.03 -18.01
N GLN A 17 19.56 -1.98 -18.37
CA GLN A 17 19.61 -2.52 -19.74
C GLN A 17 18.31 -3.21 -20.14
N LEU A 18 17.68 -3.95 -19.21
CA LEU A 18 16.38 -4.58 -19.44
C LEU A 18 15.30 -3.53 -19.73
N LEU A 19 15.25 -2.45 -18.95
CA LEU A 19 14.28 -1.37 -19.14
C LEU A 19 14.50 -0.64 -20.48
N SER A 20 15.76 -0.35 -20.82
CA SER A 20 16.12 0.24 -22.12
C SER A 20 15.74 -0.66 -23.29
N THR A 21 16.01 -1.96 -23.20
CA THR A 21 15.65 -2.95 -24.24
C THR A 21 14.13 -3.02 -24.45
N ARG A 22 13.35 -2.82 -23.40
CA ARG A 22 11.87 -2.76 -23.46
C ARG A 22 11.34 -1.42 -23.98
N GLY A 23 12.20 -0.47 -24.33
CA GLY A 23 11.83 0.82 -24.91
C GLY A 23 11.66 1.98 -23.91
N LEU A 24 12.11 1.85 -22.67
CA LEU A 24 12.16 2.99 -21.74
C LEU A 24 13.32 3.91 -22.12
N ILE A 25 13.04 5.18 -22.38
CA ILE A 25 14.07 6.17 -22.67
C ILE A 25 14.75 6.59 -21.35
N ILE A 26 16.01 6.23 -21.22
CA ILE A 26 16.87 6.53 -20.07
C ILE A 26 17.99 7.47 -20.54
N ALA A 27 17.91 8.75 -20.16
CA ALA A 27 18.90 9.76 -20.55
C ALA A 27 20.21 9.64 -19.75
N ASP A 28 20.12 9.23 -18.49
CA ASP A 28 21.25 9.06 -17.58
C ASP A 28 21.16 7.68 -16.91
N SER A 29 22.09 6.79 -17.28
CA SER A 29 22.17 5.43 -16.77
C SER A 29 22.63 5.37 -15.32
N GLU A 30 23.51 6.26 -14.89
CA GLU A 30 23.99 6.29 -13.51
C GLU A 30 22.88 6.73 -12.56
N TYR A 31 22.11 7.76 -12.97
CA TYR A 31 20.92 8.19 -12.26
C TYR A 31 19.86 7.08 -12.18
N ALA A 32 19.61 6.36 -13.28
CA ALA A 32 18.68 5.24 -13.28
C ALA A 32 19.11 4.11 -12.32
N GLN A 33 20.40 3.75 -12.31
CA GLN A 33 20.94 2.76 -11.37
C GLN A 33 20.83 3.25 -9.92
N HIS A 34 21.07 4.54 -9.67
CA HIS A 34 20.88 5.13 -8.35
C HIS A 34 19.42 5.02 -7.88
N LEU A 35 18.45 5.36 -8.74
CA LEU A 35 17.02 5.23 -8.44
C LEU A 35 16.61 3.78 -8.17
N LEU A 36 17.07 2.84 -8.98
CA LEU A 36 16.78 1.42 -8.78
C LEU A 36 17.37 0.91 -7.45
N ARG A 37 18.52 1.44 -7.03
CA ARG A 37 19.15 1.11 -5.75
C ARG A 37 18.42 1.71 -4.55
N THR A 38 17.91 2.95 -4.66
CA THR A 38 17.32 3.67 -3.52
C THR A 38 15.80 3.48 -3.40
N VAL A 39 15.09 3.47 -4.53
CA VAL A 39 13.63 3.29 -4.58
C VAL A 39 13.25 1.82 -4.76
N GLY A 40 14.04 1.07 -5.54
CA GLY A 40 13.80 -0.34 -5.84
C GLY A 40 13.03 -0.57 -7.14
N TYR A 41 13.47 -1.55 -7.93
CA TYR A 41 12.85 -1.95 -9.19
C TYR A 41 11.33 -2.22 -9.05
N TYR A 42 10.94 -3.05 -8.08
CA TYR A 42 9.54 -3.44 -7.90
C TYR A 42 8.65 -2.26 -7.48
N ARG A 43 9.18 -1.34 -6.66
CA ARG A 43 8.45 -0.13 -6.28
C ARG A 43 8.22 0.77 -7.49
N LEU A 44 9.27 1.07 -8.26
CA LEU A 44 9.14 1.86 -9.48
C LEU A 44 8.28 1.16 -10.54
N SER A 45 8.20 -0.18 -10.50
CA SER A 45 7.42 -0.93 -11.47
C SER A 45 5.92 -0.68 -11.47
N GLY A 46 5.36 -0.35 -10.31
CA GLY A 46 3.97 0.11 -10.23
C GLY A 46 3.75 1.42 -10.98
N TYR A 47 4.75 2.30 -11.01
CA TYR A 47 4.65 3.64 -11.62
C TYR A 47 4.94 3.63 -13.12
N TRP A 48 5.75 2.69 -13.63
CA TRP A 48 5.94 2.54 -15.07
C TRP A 48 4.94 1.56 -15.71
N TYR A 49 4.18 0.78 -14.92
CA TYR A 49 3.15 -0.12 -15.44
C TYR A 49 2.13 0.58 -16.37
N PRO A 50 1.60 1.78 -16.05
CA PRO A 50 0.68 2.51 -16.94
C PRO A 50 1.29 2.91 -18.28
N TYR A 51 2.62 2.95 -18.38
CA TYR A 51 3.35 3.30 -19.60
C TYR A 51 3.72 2.09 -20.46
N ARG A 52 3.37 0.87 -20.02
CA ARG A 52 3.52 -0.33 -20.85
C ARG A 52 2.47 -0.39 -21.94
N GLN A 53 2.82 -0.96 -23.08
CA GLN A 53 1.89 -1.15 -24.19
C GLN A 53 0.71 -2.03 -23.74
N PRO A 54 -0.53 -1.69 -24.14
CA PRO A 54 -1.68 -2.54 -23.88
C PRO A 54 -1.51 -3.88 -24.60
N ASP A 55 -1.92 -4.98 -23.96
CA ASP A 55 -1.91 -6.29 -24.60
C ASP A 55 -2.93 -6.29 -25.77
N PRO A 56 -2.53 -6.67 -27.00
CA PRO A 56 -3.44 -6.74 -28.15
C PRO A 56 -4.66 -7.65 -27.93
N ASN A 57 -4.58 -8.62 -27.01
CA ASN A 57 -5.67 -9.53 -26.67
C ASN A 57 -6.60 -8.97 -25.58
N GLY A 58 -6.39 -7.73 -25.14
CA GLY A 58 -7.31 -6.96 -24.28
C GLY A 58 -7.16 -7.22 -22.78
N VAL A 59 -6.32 -8.16 -22.35
CA VAL A 59 -6.10 -8.46 -20.93
C VAL A 59 -4.68 -8.10 -20.52
N GLY A 60 -4.54 -6.98 -19.81
CA GLY A 60 -3.27 -6.57 -19.21
C GLY A 60 -2.39 -5.71 -20.10
N ARG A 61 -1.08 -5.77 -19.84
CA ARG A 61 -0.07 -4.94 -20.49
C ARG A 61 1.18 -5.75 -20.78
N MET A 62 1.79 -5.49 -21.93
CA MET A 62 3.03 -6.12 -22.36
C MET A 62 4.21 -5.65 -21.49
N ASP A 63 5.37 -6.27 -21.67
CA ASP A 63 6.59 -5.84 -20.99
C ASP A 63 7.22 -4.60 -21.63
N ASP A 64 6.93 -4.34 -22.92
CA ASP A 64 7.42 -3.21 -23.68
C ASP A 64 6.69 -1.91 -23.35
N PHE A 65 7.41 -0.79 -23.41
CA PHE A 65 6.91 0.54 -23.14
C PHE A 65 6.26 1.16 -24.38
N VAL A 66 5.27 2.03 -24.15
CA VAL A 66 4.71 2.89 -25.20
C VAL A 66 5.84 3.75 -25.77
N PRO A 67 5.98 3.87 -27.11
CA PRO A 67 7.04 4.68 -27.71
C PRO A 67 7.09 6.10 -27.17
N GLY A 68 8.29 6.58 -26.85
CA GLY A 68 8.49 7.91 -26.26
C GLY A 68 8.36 7.96 -24.74
N THR A 69 8.07 6.85 -24.06
CA THR A 69 8.08 6.79 -22.58
C THR A 69 9.48 7.06 -22.06
N ARG A 70 9.60 8.01 -21.14
CA ARG A 70 10.86 8.40 -20.52
C ARG A 70 10.86 8.08 -19.02
N LEU A 71 12.04 7.78 -18.49
CA LEU A 71 12.21 7.51 -17.06
C LEU A 71 11.79 8.68 -16.17
N ASP A 72 12.01 9.92 -16.59
CA ASP A 72 11.62 11.13 -15.84
C ASP A 72 10.10 11.25 -15.64
N GLN A 73 9.28 10.78 -16.60
CA GLN A 73 7.83 10.73 -16.46
C GLN A 73 7.40 9.76 -15.35
N VAL A 74 8.04 8.58 -15.31
CA VAL A 74 7.80 7.57 -14.28
C VAL A 74 8.18 8.11 -12.90
N VAL A 75 9.36 8.74 -12.81
CA VAL A 75 9.86 9.33 -11.56
C VAL A 75 8.95 10.47 -11.11
N GLY A 76 8.49 11.31 -12.05
CA GLY A 76 7.54 12.37 -11.76
C GLY A 76 6.22 11.85 -11.17
N LEU A 77 5.69 10.74 -11.69
CA LEU A 77 4.50 10.09 -11.13
C LEU A 77 4.76 9.53 -9.72
N TYR A 78 5.91 8.89 -9.51
CA TYR A 78 6.34 8.41 -8.19
C TYR A 78 6.44 9.55 -7.16
N ASP A 79 7.10 10.65 -7.55
CA ASP A 79 7.29 11.81 -6.66
C ASP A 79 5.97 12.52 -6.37
N PHE A 80 5.08 12.62 -7.36
CA PHE A 80 3.74 13.15 -7.17
C PHE A 80 2.96 12.33 -6.11
N ASP A 81 2.90 11.00 -6.27
CA ASP A 81 2.23 10.12 -5.31
C ASP A 81 2.84 10.24 -3.91
N ARG A 82 4.17 10.30 -3.83
CA ARG A 82 4.87 10.51 -2.55
C ARG A 82 4.41 11.79 -1.87
N ARG A 83 4.35 12.91 -2.59
CA ARG A 83 3.91 14.21 -2.05
C ARG A 83 2.44 14.19 -1.66
N LEU A 84 1.59 13.61 -2.50
CA LEU A 84 0.16 13.44 -2.22
C LEU A 84 -0.06 12.63 -0.93
N ARG A 85 0.67 11.52 -0.76
CA ARG A 85 0.60 10.70 0.46
C ARG A 85 0.94 11.51 1.71
N LEU A 86 1.93 12.40 1.66
CA LEU A 86 2.28 13.25 2.80
C LEU A 86 1.17 14.24 3.16
N HIS A 87 0.53 14.86 2.15
CA HIS A 87 -0.62 15.73 2.38
C HIS A 87 -1.83 14.98 2.95
N LEU A 88 -2.08 13.77 2.45
CA LEU A 88 -3.15 12.92 2.98
C LEU A 88 -2.88 12.51 4.44
N LEU A 89 -1.64 12.19 4.79
CA LEU A 89 -1.28 11.85 6.17
C LEU A 89 -1.52 13.04 7.13
N ASP A 90 -1.11 14.26 6.76
CA ASP A 90 -1.40 15.46 7.58
C ASP A 90 -2.91 15.69 7.77
N ALA A 91 -3.70 15.51 6.72
CA ALA A 91 -5.15 15.64 6.82
C ALA A 91 -5.80 14.53 7.68
N LEU A 92 -5.36 13.28 7.50
CA LEU A 92 -5.89 12.12 8.21
C LEU A 92 -5.56 12.18 9.71
N GLU A 93 -4.39 12.69 10.10
CA GLU A 93 -4.02 12.87 11.50
C GLU A 93 -5.06 13.72 12.26
N ARG A 94 -5.48 14.85 11.67
CA ARG A 94 -6.47 15.75 12.28
C ARG A 94 -7.85 15.08 12.42
N ILE A 95 -8.25 14.33 11.39
CA ILE A 95 -9.50 13.58 11.40
C ILE A 95 -9.46 12.50 12.47
N GLU A 96 -8.36 11.75 12.58
CA GLU A 96 -8.18 10.69 13.57
C GLU A 96 -8.33 11.23 15.00
N ILE A 97 -7.64 12.32 15.32
CA ILE A 97 -7.72 12.94 16.66
C ILE A 97 -9.14 13.44 16.93
N ALA A 98 -9.78 14.09 15.96
CA ALA A 98 -11.15 14.56 16.12
C ALA A 98 -12.12 13.41 16.41
N VAL A 99 -12.05 12.32 15.63
CA VAL A 99 -12.88 11.13 15.84
C VAL A 99 -12.60 10.50 17.21
N ARG A 100 -11.32 10.35 17.59
CA ARG A 100 -10.93 9.79 18.89
C ARG A 100 -11.51 10.59 20.05
N VAL A 101 -11.43 11.92 19.99
CA VAL A 101 -11.99 12.81 21.02
C VAL A 101 -13.51 12.69 21.09
N GLN A 102 -14.20 12.68 19.94
CA GLN A 102 -15.66 12.54 19.91
C GLN A 102 -16.12 11.21 20.49
N VAL A 103 -15.47 10.09 20.11
CA VAL A 103 -15.77 8.76 20.68
C VAL A 103 -15.56 8.75 22.19
N GLY A 104 -14.41 9.25 22.67
CA GLY A 104 -14.11 9.32 24.10
C GLY A 104 -15.09 10.20 24.88
N HIS A 105 -15.47 11.36 24.33
CA HIS A 105 -16.41 12.28 24.97
C HIS A 105 -17.82 11.68 25.07
N VAL A 106 -18.30 11.02 24.02
CA VAL A 106 -19.62 10.37 24.01
C VAL A 106 -19.65 9.19 24.96
N LEU A 107 -18.63 8.32 24.96
CA LEU A 107 -18.58 7.16 25.86
C LEU A 107 -18.38 7.59 27.32
N GLY A 108 -17.48 8.54 27.59
CA GLY A 108 -17.19 9.02 28.93
C GLY A 108 -18.35 9.74 29.62
N ARG A 109 -19.32 10.26 28.85
CA ARG A 109 -20.60 10.75 29.39
C ARG A 109 -21.50 9.65 29.95
N ARG A 110 -21.31 8.41 29.51
CA ARG A 110 -22.12 7.26 29.94
C ARG A 110 -21.50 6.57 31.14
N ASP A 111 -20.22 6.20 31.02
CA ASP A 111 -19.47 5.54 32.09
C ASP A 111 -17.94 5.65 31.82
N PRO A 112 -17.08 5.80 32.85
CA PRO A 112 -15.62 5.81 32.68
C PRO A 112 -15.05 4.55 32.00
N PHE A 113 -15.73 3.43 32.15
CA PHE A 113 -15.41 2.13 31.57
C PHE A 113 -16.44 1.71 30.50
N ALA A 114 -17.17 2.65 29.89
CA ALA A 114 -18.21 2.34 28.89
C ALA A 114 -17.71 1.47 27.70
N HIS A 115 -16.41 1.48 27.40
CA HIS A 115 -15.79 0.64 26.38
C HIS A 115 -15.66 -0.85 26.78
N LEU A 116 -15.83 -1.17 28.06
CA LEU A 116 -15.89 -2.52 28.64
C LEU A 116 -17.33 -2.99 28.86
N ASP A 117 -18.32 -2.19 28.46
CA ASP A 117 -19.72 -2.56 28.54
C ASP A 117 -20.25 -2.79 27.11
N PRO A 118 -20.56 -4.05 26.72
CA PRO A 118 -21.00 -4.38 25.37
C PRO A 118 -22.32 -3.69 24.98
N THR A 119 -23.12 -3.23 25.94
CA THR A 119 -24.36 -2.47 25.66
C THR A 119 -24.09 -1.11 25.01
N ASN A 120 -22.86 -0.58 25.14
CA ASN A 120 -22.43 0.66 24.50
C ASN A 120 -21.83 0.43 23.09
N LEU A 121 -21.70 -0.82 22.66
CA LEU A 121 -21.03 -1.21 21.41
C LEU A 121 -22.05 -1.65 20.35
N ASP A 122 -21.58 -1.80 19.10
CA ASP A 122 -22.43 -2.36 18.03
C ASP A 122 -22.83 -3.79 18.42
N ALA A 123 -24.13 -4.10 18.36
CA ALA A 123 -24.64 -5.42 18.73
C ALA A 123 -23.93 -6.57 17.98
N ARG A 124 -23.49 -6.33 16.73
CA ARG A 124 -22.74 -7.33 15.95
C ARG A 124 -21.38 -7.67 16.52
N PHE A 125 -20.82 -6.82 17.39
CA PHE A 125 -19.54 -7.06 18.04
C PHE A 125 -19.65 -8.06 19.19
N ASP A 126 -20.79 -8.10 19.87
CA ASP A 126 -21.08 -9.05 20.96
C ASP A 126 -22.07 -10.17 20.56
N ASN A 127 -22.22 -10.43 19.26
CA ASN A 127 -23.01 -11.55 18.78
C ASN A 127 -22.21 -12.86 18.91
N SER A 128 -22.57 -13.72 19.87
CA SER A 128 -22.12 -15.11 19.91
C SER A 128 -23.08 -15.99 19.10
N THR A 129 -22.53 -16.87 18.26
CA THR A 129 -23.31 -17.85 17.50
C THR A 129 -22.98 -19.24 18.02
N GLY A 130 -23.83 -19.78 18.89
CA GLY A 130 -23.63 -21.08 19.52
C GLY A 130 -22.45 -21.08 20.49
N ASP A 131 -21.58 -22.10 20.39
CA ASP A 131 -20.50 -22.38 21.35
C ASP A 131 -19.21 -21.56 21.13
N LYS A 132 -19.21 -20.64 20.16
CA LYS A 132 -18.05 -19.80 19.84
C LYS A 132 -18.13 -18.46 20.58
N PRO A 133 -17.02 -17.99 21.18
CA PRO A 133 -16.99 -16.70 21.85
C PRO A 133 -17.27 -15.56 20.85
N SER A 134 -17.93 -14.49 21.32
CA SER A 134 -18.15 -13.29 20.53
C SER A 134 -16.82 -12.57 20.25
N ARG A 135 -16.80 -11.69 19.24
CA ARG A 135 -15.62 -10.85 18.95
C ARG A 135 -15.25 -9.96 20.14
N TYR A 136 -16.26 -9.49 20.88
CA TYR A 136 -16.08 -8.75 22.12
C TYR A 136 -15.35 -9.59 23.18
N GLN A 137 -15.78 -10.83 23.41
CA GLN A 137 -15.14 -11.74 24.38
C GLN A 137 -13.69 -12.07 24.00
N GLU A 138 -13.42 -12.31 22.72
CA GLU A 138 -12.05 -12.53 22.23
C GLU A 138 -11.18 -11.28 22.39
N TRP A 139 -11.75 -10.10 22.12
CA TRP A 139 -11.07 -8.82 22.30
C TRP A 139 -10.71 -8.60 23.78
N ILE A 140 -11.68 -8.71 24.70
CA ILE A 140 -11.47 -8.56 26.14
C ILE A 140 -10.35 -9.48 26.63
N ARG A 141 -10.39 -10.77 26.26
CA ARG A 141 -9.36 -11.75 26.65
C ARG A 141 -7.98 -11.31 26.17
N ARG A 142 -7.86 -10.80 24.94
CA ARG A 142 -6.58 -10.34 24.40
C ARG A 142 -6.08 -9.05 25.05
N THR A 143 -6.98 -8.14 25.41
CA THR A 143 -6.60 -6.80 25.90
C THR A 143 -6.45 -6.69 27.41
N LEU A 144 -7.17 -7.52 28.19
CA LEU A 144 -7.17 -7.44 29.65
C LEU A 144 -6.48 -8.63 30.32
N ASP A 145 -6.39 -9.80 29.67
CA ASP A 145 -5.74 -11.01 30.22
C ASP A 145 -4.30 -11.24 29.70
N ALA A 146 -3.71 -10.25 29.02
CA ALA A 146 -2.32 -10.26 28.53
C ALA A 146 -1.38 -9.51 29.46
#